data_AF-A0AAV6DFQ7-F1
#
_entry.id   AF-A0AAV6DFQ7-F1
#
_cell.length_a   1.000
_cell.length_b   1.000
_cell.length_c   1.000
_cell.angle_alpha   90.00
_cell.angle_beta   90.00
_cell.angle_gamma   90.00
#
_symmetry.space_group_name_H-M   'P 1'
#
loop_
_entity.id
_entity.type
_entity.pdbx_description
1 polymer ?
#
loop_
_entity_poly.entity_id
_entity_poly.type
_entity_poly.pdbx_seq_one_letter_code
_entity_poly.pdbx_strand_id
1 'polypeptide(L)'
;MLVRFWGTRGSLAKPGPTTVRYGGNTSCVEVRLADRTLIVLDCGTGAHALGQALQSAGAGLLRGHLLITHTHWDHIQGFPFFAPLFVPGNEWDLYAPGSGGQQLETTLAGQMEYTYFPVTLDQLDATIRFHDLVESHFSIGESRIVTQYLNHPALTLGYRLESEGVIVVYVADHEPHAREASPSGPTGGPLHQEDQRHVRFLAGADLVIHDAQYTAAEYPKRIGWGHSPAEWAVDYALAAGARRLALFHHDPSRDDDAVDRLVEICRARVRAAGGRLEVFGAAEGQAIEVTAAEGPIAYPIRAGTPAPEAPDTQEPLTVLVADDDPTIVALLSATLRQDGFRVLTAGDGEAALRVARAERPALILLDWRMPALEGVEVTRALRSDTDPYLRGVPIVLLTGETGSENTAAGFAAGVTDYLIKPFKAPFVRARVRAWLVRGGAPTVTGP
;
A
#
# COMPACT_ATOMS: atom_id res chain seq x y z
N MET A 1 -15.22 -18.26 0.12
CA MET A 1 -15.49 -16.80 0.16
C MET A 1 -16.08 -16.36 -1.17
N LEU A 2 -17.03 -15.42 -1.19
CA LEU A 2 -17.51 -14.77 -2.42
C LEU A 2 -16.91 -13.37 -2.53
N VAL A 3 -16.31 -13.05 -3.68
CA VAL A 3 -15.74 -11.74 -3.99
C VAL A 3 -16.53 -11.12 -5.14
N ARG A 4 -16.96 -9.87 -5.02
CA ARG A 4 -17.65 -9.14 -6.08
C ARG A 4 -17.07 -7.74 -6.27
N PHE A 5 -16.83 -7.38 -7.52
CA PHE A 5 -16.28 -6.08 -7.89
C PHE A 5 -17.43 -5.10 -8.19
N TRP A 6 -17.46 -3.99 -7.46
CA TRP A 6 -18.45 -2.91 -7.64
C TRP A 6 -17.83 -1.67 -8.29
N GLY A 7 -16.50 -1.54 -8.24
CA GLY A 7 -15.73 -0.61 -9.04
C GLY A 7 -14.29 -1.09 -9.14
N THR A 8 -13.67 -0.81 -10.30
CA THR A 8 -12.40 -1.43 -10.73
C THR A 8 -11.41 -0.42 -11.30
N ARG A 9 -11.83 0.85 -11.47
CA ARG A 9 -10.99 1.92 -12.01
C ARG A 9 -10.18 2.60 -10.93
N GLY A 10 -8.99 3.03 -11.30
CA GLY A 10 -8.15 3.86 -10.46
C GLY A 10 -8.30 5.34 -10.73
N SER A 11 -7.82 6.18 -9.80
CA SER A 11 -7.66 7.63 -9.84
C SER A 11 -8.93 8.48 -10.04
N LEU A 12 -9.84 8.12 -10.94
CA LEU A 12 -11.10 8.82 -11.18
C LEU A 12 -12.15 7.90 -11.82
N ALA A 13 -13.42 8.17 -11.52
CA ALA A 13 -14.53 7.47 -12.15
C ALA A 13 -14.64 7.84 -13.64
N LYS A 14 -14.70 6.83 -14.50
CA LYS A 14 -14.79 6.94 -15.96
C LYS A 14 -15.96 6.13 -16.53
N PRO A 15 -17.22 6.44 -16.18
CA PRO A 15 -18.36 5.84 -16.88
C PRO A 15 -18.42 6.35 -18.32
N GLY A 16 -18.63 5.46 -19.28
CA GLY A 16 -18.81 5.84 -20.68
C GLY A 16 -18.93 4.66 -21.64
N PRO A 17 -19.22 4.92 -22.93
CA PRO A 17 -19.38 3.87 -23.94
C PRO A 17 -18.14 2.99 -24.15
N THR A 18 -16.96 3.47 -23.73
CA THR A 18 -15.67 2.78 -23.89
C THR A 18 -15.25 1.98 -22.66
N THR A 19 -16.04 1.98 -21.59
CA THR A 19 -15.71 1.36 -20.29
C THR A 19 -16.84 0.45 -19.78
N VAL A 20 -17.66 -0.09 -20.68
CA VAL A 20 -18.85 -0.87 -20.36
C VAL A 20 -18.47 -2.27 -19.86
N ARG A 21 -17.41 -2.88 -20.40
CA ARG A 21 -17.04 -4.27 -20.09
C ARG A 21 -16.32 -4.39 -18.77
N TYR A 22 -15.42 -3.47 -18.44
CA TYR A 22 -14.68 -3.50 -17.18
C TYR A 22 -15.24 -2.57 -16.11
N GLY A 23 -16.05 -1.59 -16.51
CA GLY A 23 -16.64 -0.62 -15.61
C GLY A 23 -15.89 0.72 -15.57
N GLY A 24 -16.60 1.72 -15.05
CA GLY A 24 -16.14 3.10 -14.87
C GLY A 24 -16.07 3.58 -13.41
N ASN A 25 -16.65 2.87 -12.46
CA ASN A 25 -16.59 3.14 -11.04
C ASN A 25 -15.23 2.84 -10.45
N THR A 26 -14.85 3.63 -9.45
CA THR A 26 -13.58 3.46 -8.74
C THR A 26 -13.67 2.41 -7.64
N SER A 27 -12.49 1.97 -7.18
CA SER A 27 -12.22 0.90 -6.23
C SER A 27 -13.30 0.64 -5.19
N CYS A 28 -14.02 -0.47 -5.33
CA CYS A 28 -14.92 -0.99 -4.31
C CYS A 28 -15.13 -2.49 -4.55
N VAL A 29 -14.76 -3.31 -3.57
CA VAL A 29 -14.88 -4.77 -3.66
C VAL A 29 -15.62 -5.31 -2.45
N GLU A 30 -16.69 -6.05 -2.68
CA GLU A 30 -17.42 -6.79 -1.65
C GLU A 30 -16.79 -8.16 -1.45
N VAL A 31 -16.56 -8.54 -0.20
CA VAL A 31 -16.19 -9.89 0.22
C VAL A 31 -17.23 -10.41 1.22
N ARG A 32 -17.80 -11.57 0.91
CA ARG A 32 -18.72 -12.31 1.79
C ARG A 32 -18.07 -13.60 2.26
N LEU A 33 -17.98 -13.74 3.59
CA LEU A 33 -17.51 -14.97 4.24
C LEU A 33 -18.64 -16.01 4.35
N ALA A 34 -18.29 -17.24 4.76
CA ALA A 34 -19.25 -18.33 4.94
C ALA A 34 -20.28 -18.04 6.05
N ASP A 35 -19.82 -17.42 7.15
CA ASP A 35 -20.65 -16.92 8.25
C ASP A 35 -21.52 -15.68 7.88
N ARG A 36 -21.52 -15.27 6.60
CA ARG A 36 -22.21 -14.11 6.02
C ARG A 36 -21.61 -12.74 6.39
N THR A 37 -20.49 -12.69 7.11
CA THR A 37 -19.78 -11.45 7.42
C THR A 37 -19.50 -10.66 6.14
N LEU A 38 -19.83 -9.36 6.18
CA LEU A 38 -19.63 -8.40 5.10
C LEU A 38 -18.33 -7.64 5.32
N ILE A 39 -17.38 -7.82 4.40
CA ILE A 39 -16.19 -6.99 4.30
C ILE A 39 -16.27 -6.23 2.98
N VAL A 40 -16.00 -4.94 3.00
CA VAL A 40 -15.92 -4.08 1.82
C VAL A 40 -14.51 -3.49 1.79
N LEU A 41 -13.80 -3.72 0.69
CA LEU A 41 -12.44 -3.24 0.46
C LEU A 41 -12.54 -1.98 -0.42
N ASP A 42 -12.10 -0.85 0.15
CA ASP A 42 -12.30 0.50 -0.36
C ASP A 42 -13.77 0.91 -0.57
N CYS A 43 -13.99 2.23 -0.56
CA CYS A 43 -15.30 2.85 -0.68
C CYS A 43 -15.30 3.94 -1.77
N GLY A 44 -14.73 3.60 -2.93
CA GLY A 44 -14.81 4.39 -4.16
C GLY A 44 -16.22 4.49 -4.71
N THR A 45 -16.42 5.08 -5.89
CA THR A 45 -17.76 5.33 -6.44
C THR A 45 -18.59 4.07 -6.64
N GLY A 46 -17.96 2.89 -6.76
CA GLY A 46 -18.64 1.60 -6.79
C GLY A 46 -19.48 1.31 -5.54
N ALA A 47 -19.16 1.94 -4.41
CA ALA A 47 -19.91 1.80 -3.17
C ALA A 47 -21.39 2.21 -3.33
N HIS A 48 -21.70 3.15 -4.22
CA HIS A 48 -23.09 3.54 -4.47
C HIS A 48 -23.93 2.34 -4.94
N ALA A 49 -23.45 1.62 -5.96
CA ALA A 49 -24.15 0.46 -6.50
C ALA A 49 -24.22 -0.69 -5.49
N LEU A 50 -23.14 -0.93 -4.74
CA LEU A 50 -23.12 -1.87 -3.62
C LEU A 50 -24.21 -1.51 -2.58
N GLY A 51 -24.28 -0.25 -2.16
CA GLY A 51 -25.24 0.22 -1.17
C GLY A 51 -26.69 0.03 -1.61
N GLN A 52 -27.00 0.23 -2.90
CA GLN A 52 -28.33 -0.06 -3.46
C GLN A 52 -28.63 -1.57 -3.45
N ALA A 53 -27.66 -2.39 -3.82
CA ALA A 53 -27.82 -3.84 -3.83
C ALA A 53 -28.02 -4.42 -2.43
N LEU A 54 -27.29 -3.93 -1.43
CA LEU A 54 -27.43 -4.34 -0.03
C LEU A 54 -28.83 -4.03 0.52
N GLN A 55 -29.36 -2.84 0.25
CA GLN A 55 -30.72 -2.48 0.66
C GLN A 55 -31.79 -3.29 -0.05
N SER A 56 -31.58 -3.59 -1.34
CA SER A 56 -32.53 -4.38 -2.13
C SER A 56 -32.54 -5.86 -1.69
N ALA A 57 -31.44 -6.37 -1.14
CA ALA A 57 -31.29 -7.77 -0.77
C ALA A 57 -32.00 -8.17 0.55
N GLY A 58 -32.52 -7.23 1.35
CA GLY A 58 -33.29 -7.59 2.54
C GLY A 58 -33.70 -6.41 3.43
N ALA A 59 -34.72 -6.65 4.27
CA ALA A 59 -35.32 -5.67 5.19
C ALA A 59 -34.68 -5.64 6.59
N GLY A 60 -33.49 -6.23 6.76
CA GLY A 60 -32.80 -6.33 8.04
C GLY A 60 -31.71 -5.27 8.22
N LEU A 61 -31.35 -4.99 9.47
CA LEU A 61 -30.22 -4.12 9.80
C LEU A 61 -28.92 -4.73 9.26
N LEU A 62 -28.11 -3.89 8.62
CA LEU A 62 -26.83 -4.26 8.05
C LEU A 62 -25.72 -4.06 9.08
N ARG A 63 -24.86 -5.07 9.19
CA ARG A 63 -23.57 -4.96 9.87
C ARG A 63 -22.46 -5.26 8.87
N GLY A 64 -21.46 -4.39 8.79
CA GLY A 64 -20.36 -4.56 7.84
C GLY A 64 -19.06 -3.91 8.29
N HIS A 65 -17.98 -4.30 7.60
CA HIS A 65 -16.63 -3.82 7.85
C HIS A 65 -16.09 -3.17 6.57
N LEU A 66 -15.63 -1.93 6.65
CA LEU A 66 -15.05 -1.16 5.55
C LEU A 66 -13.54 -1.04 5.76
N LEU A 67 -12.75 -1.70 4.93
CA LEU A 67 -11.28 -1.68 4.99
C LEU A 67 -10.78 -0.78 3.86
N ILE A 68 -10.38 0.43 4.21
CA ILE A 68 -9.86 1.46 3.30
C ILE A 68 -8.34 1.31 3.21
N THR A 69 -7.81 1.16 2.00
CA THR A 69 -6.36 1.02 1.76
C THR A 69 -5.62 2.31 2.08
N HIS A 70 -6.18 3.45 1.63
CA HIS A 70 -5.73 4.81 1.89
C HIS A 70 -6.84 5.80 1.48
N THR A 71 -6.64 7.10 1.75
CA THR A 71 -7.70 8.12 1.66
C THR A 71 -7.67 8.99 0.39
N HIS A 72 -7.04 8.51 -0.70
CA HIS A 72 -7.26 9.17 -2.00
C HIS A 72 -8.72 9.05 -2.44
N TRP A 73 -9.18 10.05 -3.21
CA TRP A 73 -10.60 10.22 -3.52
C TRP A 73 -11.24 9.00 -4.15
N ASP A 74 -10.57 8.36 -5.10
CA ASP A 74 -11.07 7.17 -5.77
C ASP A 74 -11.29 5.96 -4.84
N HIS A 75 -10.79 5.98 -3.61
CA HIS A 75 -11.03 4.97 -2.57
C HIS A 75 -12.06 5.39 -1.51
N ILE A 76 -12.48 6.66 -1.47
CA ILE A 76 -13.40 7.17 -0.43
C ILE A 76 -14.58 7.99 -0.97
N GLN A 77 -14.60 8.31 -2.26
CA GLN A 77 -15.60 9.19 -2.89
C GLN A 77 -17.01 8.60 -2.85
N GLY A 78 -17.15 7.28 -2.75
CA GLY A 78 -18.45 6.64 -2.59
C GLY A 78 -18.99 6.68 -1.18
N PHE A 79 -18.16 6.99 -0.17
CA PHE A 79 -18.57 6.98 1.23
C PHE A 79 -19.79 7.89 1.52
N PRO A 80 -19.84 9.15 1.08
CA PRO A 80 -21.03 10.00 1.27
C PRO A 80 -22.27 9.49 0.52
N PHE A 81 -22.11 8.59 -0.45
CA PHE A 81 -23.18 8.01 -1.27
C PHE A 81 -23.48 6.55 -0.91
N PHE A 82 -22.86 6.03 0.15
CA PHE A 82 -23.06 4.68 0.63
C PHE A 82 -24.30 4.62 1.51
N ALA A 83 -25.45 4.43 0.87
CA ALA A 83 -26.76 4.50 1.49
C ALA A 83 -26.96 3.69 2.80
N PRO A 84 -26.31 2.54 3.04
CA PRO A 84 -26.36 1.86 4.35
C PRO A 84 -25.92 2.71 5.55
N LEU A 85 -25.16 3.80 5.36
CA LEU A 85 -24.75 4.70 6.44
C LEU A 85 -25.87 5.65 6.90
N PHE A 86 -26.94 5.77 6.12
CA PHE A 86 -28.08 6.66 6.37
C PHE A 86 -29.29 5.90 6.94
N VAL A 87 -29.09 4.66 7.40
CA VAL A 87 -30.16 3.82 7.92
C VAL A 87 -29.94 3.60 9.41
N PRO A 88 -30.86 4.09 10.27
CA PRO A 88 -30.77 3.88 11.71
C PRO A 88 -30.67 2.41 12.09
N GLY A 89 -29.75 2.09 13.00
CA GLY A 89 -29.52 0.73 13.50
C GLY A 89 -28.56 -0.11 12.65
N ASN A 90 -28.14 0.37 11.48
CA ASN A 90 -26.99 -0.24 10.79
C ASN A 90 -25.70 0.02 11.58
N GLU A 91 -24.77 -0.92 11.51
CA GLU A 91 -23.48 -0.84 12.20
C GLU A 91 -22.32 -1.03 11.22
N TRP A 92 -21.36 -0.11 11.25
CA TRP A 92 -20.19 -0.15 10.37
C TRP A 92 -18.90 0.08 11.14
N ASP A 93 -17.98 -0.88 11.03
CA ASP A 93 -16.60 -0.75 11.51
C ASP A 93 -15.70 -0.34 10.34
N LEU A 94 -15.05 0.81 10.44
CA LEU A 94 -14.19 1.39 9.41
C LEU A 94 -12.73 1.29 9.82
N TYR A 95 -11.90 0.78 8.93
CA TYR A 95 -10.49 0.54 9.14
C TYR A 95 -9.66 1.24 8.07
N ALA A 96 -8.62 1.98 8.45
CA ALA A 96 -7.72 2.63 7.49
C ALA A 96 -6.32 2.80 8.10
N PRO A 97 -5.26 2.99 7.30
CA PRO A 97 -3.94 3.32 7.84
C PRO A 97 -3.97 4.59 8.70
N GLY A 98 -3.44 4.51 9.92
CA GLY A 98 -3.40 5.65 10.83
C GLY A 98 -2.61 5.37 12.11
N SER A 99 -2.28 6.44 12.82
CA SER A 99 -1.71 6.38 14.17
C SER A 99 -2.24 7.58 14.96
N GLY A 100 -3.34 7.41 15.71
CA GLY A 100 -3.85 8.46 16.60
C GLY A 100 -5.38 8.59 16.73
N GLY A 101 -6.17 7.60 16.31
CA GLY A 101 -7.60 7.44 16.59
C GLY A 101 -8.56 8.37 15.82
N GLN A 102 -8.12 9.55 15.37
CA GLN A 102 -9.02 10.56 14.77
C GLN A 102 -8.70 10.93 13.31
N GLN A 103 -7.63 10.38 12.71
CA GLN A 103 -7.22 10.80 11.36
C GLN A 103 -8.24 10.39 10.28
N LEU A 104 -8.76 9.16 10.35
CA LEU A 104 -9.73 8.68 9.38
C LEU A 104 -11.06 9.44 9.47
N GLU A 105 -11.61 9.58 10.68
CA GLU A 105 -12.86 10.31 10.93
C GLU A 105 -12.77 11.75 10.43
N THR A 106 -11.69 12.46 10.79
CA THR A 106 -11.46 13.85 10.34
C THR A 106 -11.37 13.94 8.81
N THR A 107 -10.69 12.99 8.17
CA THR A 107 -10.55 12.96 6.70
C THR A 107 -11.89 12.75 6.01
N LEU A 108 -12.71 11.80 6.51
CA LEU A 108 -14.04 11.52 5.97
C LEU A 108 -15.02 12.67 6.24
N ALA A 109 -14.94 13.30 7.42
CA ALA A 109 -15.72 14.51 7.74
C ALA A 109 -15.40 15.66 6.76
N GLY A 110 -14.13 15.85 6.39
CA GLY A 110 -13.70 16.91 5.48
C GLY A 110 -14.35 16.84 4.08
N GLN A 111 -14.53 15.64 3.52
CA GLN A 111 -15.24 15.49 2.23
C GLN A 111 -16.76 15.64 2.36
N MET A 112 -17.28 15.63 3.59
CA MET A 112 -18.70 15.81 3.92
C MET A 112 -19.00 17.18 4.52
N GLU A 113 -18.07 18.14 4.41
CA GLU A 113 -18.35 19.53 4.78
C GLU A 113 -19.49 20.10 3.93
N TYR A 114 -20.34 20.94 4.54
CA TYR A 114 -21.57 21.47 3.92
C TYR A 114 -21.33 22.18 2.58
N THR A 115 -20.12 22.70 2.36
CA THR A 115 -19.71 23.32 1.09
C THR A 115 -19.70 22.33 -0.08
N TYR A 116 -19.39 21.06 0.17
CA TYR A 116 -19.25 20.02 -0.87
C TYR A 116 -20.41 19.02 -0.84
N PHE A 117 -20.99 18.77 0.34
CA PHE A 117 -22.01 17.74 0.52
C PHE A 117 -23.06 18.18 1.55
N PRO A 118 -24.36 17.95 1.34
CA PRO A 118 -25.43 18.53 2.16
C PRO A 118 -25.61 17.87 3.54
N VAL A 119 -24.91 16.77 3.81
CA VAL A 119 -25.01 15.99 5.06
C VAL A 119 -23.63 15.85 5.68
N THR A 120 -23.47 16.26 6.92
CA THR A 120 -22.20 16.12 7.65
C THR A 120 -22.05 14.71 8.25
N LEU A 121 -20.83 14.32 8.62
CA LEU A 121 -20.55 12.98 9.13
C LEU A 121 -21.38 12.64 10.40
N ASP A 122 -21.60 13.62 11.28
CA ASP A 122 -22.39 13.50 12.51
C ASP A 122 -23.91 13.38 12.26
N GLN A 123 -24.36 13.62 11.02
CA GLN A 123 -25.74 13.44 10.59
C GLN A 123 -26.01 12.07 9.97
N LEU A 124 -25.02 11.17 9.91
CA LEU A 124 -25.22 9.80 9.50
C LEU A 124 -25.96 9.01 10.59
N ASP A 125 -27.01 8.29 10.19
CA ASP A 125 -27.89 7.56 11.12
C ASP A 125 -27.34 6.19 11.57
N ALA A 126 -26.38 5.62 10.83
CA ALA A 126 -25.71 4.38 11.22
C ALA A 126 -24.73 4.60 12.37
N THR A 127 -24.51 3.55 13.16
CA THR A 127 -23.42 3.54 14.14
C THR A 127 -22.09 3.25 13.43
N ILE A 128 -21.18 4.20 13.43
CA ILE A 128 -19.87 4.10 12.77
C ILE A 128 -18.77 4.06 13.83
N ARG A 129 -17.86 3.09 13.72
CA ARG A 129 -16.69 2.92 14.60
C ARG A 129 -15.42 3.01 13.75
N PHE A 130 -14.50 3.90 14.11
CA PHE A 130 -13.26 4.11 13.37
C PHE A 130 -12.09 3.39 14.04
N HIS A 131 -11.28 2.71 13.24
CA HIS A 131 -10.14 1.91 13.66
C HIS A 131 -8.91 2.28 12.84
N ASP A 132 -7.92 2.89 13.49
CA ASP A 132 -6.62 3.14 12.87
C ASP A 132 -5.82 1.83 12.80
N LEU A 133 -5.29 1.54 11.62
CA LEU A 133 -4.50 0.35 11.35
C LEU A 133 -3.03 0.69 11.10
N VAL A 134 -2.20 -0.21 11.59
CA VAL A 134 -0.79 -0.35 11.21
C VAL A 134 -0.57 -1.74 10.60
N GLU A 135 0.67 -2.04 10.23
CA GLU A 135 1.06 -3.42 9.92
C GLU A 135 0.86 -4.34 11.13
N SER A 136 -0.07 -5.27 11.00
CA SER A 136 -0.53 -6.14 12.07
C SER A 136 -1.40 -7.26 11.53
N HIS A 137 -2.09 -7.94 12.44
CA HIS A 137 -3.15 -8.87 12.13
C HIS A 137 -4.28 -8.79 13.18
N PHE A 138 -5.49 -9.09 12.75
CA PHE A 138 -6.69 -9.09 13.61
C PHE A 138 -7.75 -10.01 12.99
N SER A 139 -8.93 -10.12 13.61
CA SER A 139 -10.02 -10.96 13.10
C SER A 139 -11.27 -10.13 12.80
N ILE A 140 -11.93 -10.45 11.69
CA ILE A 140 -13.28 -9.99 11.34
C ILE A 140 -14.10 -11.23 11.02
N GLY A 141 -15.12 -11.52 11.84
CA GLY A 141 -15.84 -12.79 11.77
C GLY A 141 -14.88 -13.98 11.86
N GLU A 142 -15.04 -14.95 10.97
CA GLU A 142 -14.13 -16.11 10.83
C GLU A 142 -12.87 -15.84 9.98
N SER A 143 -12.66 -14.60 9.51
CA SER A 143 -11.48 -14.24 8.72
C SER A 143 -10.39 -13.63 9.58
N ARG A 144 -9.17 -14.15 9.44
CA ARG A 144 -7.95 -13.49 9.90
C ARG A 144 -7.51 -12.48 8.84
N ILE A 145 -7.42 -11.22 9.24
CA ILE A 145 -6.93 -10.12 8.41
C ILE A 145 -5.46 -9.89 8.75
N VAL A 146 -4.60 -9.83 7.75
CA VAL A 146 -3.19 -9.43 7.85
C VAL A 146 -2.98 -8.20 7.00
N THR A 147 -2.31 -7.18 7.55
CA THR A 147 -2.08 -5.90 6.87
C THR A 147 -0.60 -5.74 6.51
N GLN A 148 -0.34 -5.18 5.33
CA GLN A 148 1.01 -4.80 4.90
C GLN A 148 1.02 -3.39 4.33
N TYR A 149 1.96 -2.54 4.73
CA TYR A 149 2.20 -1.27 4.06
C TYR A 149 2.65 -1.48 2.62
N LEU A 150 2.00 -0.74 1.72
CA LEU A 150 2.30 -0.72 0.30
C LEU A 150 3.19 0.46 -0.04
N ASN A 151 3.90 0.34 -1.16
CA ASN A 151 4.68 1.44 -1.73
C ASN A 151 3.78 2.36 -2.56
N HIS A 152 3.36 3.44 -1.94
CA HIS A 152 2.50 4.45 -2.52
C HIS A 152 2.87 5.84 -1.95
N PRO A 153 2.60 6.95 -2.66
CA PRO A 153 2.85 8.29 -2.13
C PRO A 153 2.18 8.57 -0.79
N ALA A 154 0.96 8.09 -0.58
CA ALA A 154 0.25 8.16 0.71
C ALA A 154 0.50 6.90 1.55
N LEU A 155 0.29 7.01 2.87
CA LEU A 155 0.30 5.85 3.75
C LEU A 155 -0.81 4.89 3.34
N THR A 156 -0.43 3.70 2.88
CA THR A 156 -1.34 2.76 2.21
C THR A 156 -1.13 1.35 2.73
N LEU A 157 -2.21 0.62 2.99
CA LEU A 157 -2.20 -0.78 3.41
C LEU A 157 -2.82 -1.68 2.34
N GLY A 158 -2.23 -2.86 2.17
CA GLY A 158 -2.83 -4.02 1.52
C GLY A 158 -3.42 -4.97 2.57
N TYR A 159 -4.44 -5.71 2.17
CA TYR A 159 -5.20 -6.59 3.05
C TYR A 159 -5.14 -8.04 2.58
N ARG A 160 -4.73 -8.94 3.46
CA ARG A 160 -4.76 -10.39 3.24
C ARG A 160 -5.82 -10.99 4.16
N LEU A 161 -6.81 -11.63 3.56
CA LEU A 161 -7.95 -12.26 4.22
C LEU A 161 -7.75 -13.78 4.17
N GLU A 162 -7.64 -14.41 5.33
CA GLU A 162 -7.50 -15.86 5.47
C GLU A 162 -8.72 -16.41 6.22
N SER A 163 -9.54 -17.23 5.58
CA SER A 163 -10.72 -17.84 6.21
C SER A 163 -11.00 -19.21 5.60
N GLU A 164 -11.20 -20.21 6.45
CA GLU A 164 -11.49 -21.60 6.05
C GLU A 164 -10.49 -22.18 5.02
N GLY A 165 -9.21 -21.81 5.13
CA GLY A 165 -8.15 -22.23 4.21
C GLY A 165 -8.18 -21.55 2.84
N VAL A 166 -9.10 -20.61 2.61
CA VAL A 166 -9.12 -19.71 1.45
C VAL A 166 -8.30 -18.47 1.75
N ILE A 167 -7.50 -18.02 0.80
CA ILE A 167 -6.70 -16.79 0.91
C ILE A 167 -7.06 -15.82 -0.23
N VAL A 168 -7.52 -14.62 0.13
CA VAL A 168 -7.72 -13.49 -0.79
C VAL A 168 -6.80 -12.35 -0.39
N VAL A 169 -6.04 -11.78 -1.32
CA VAL A 169 -5.15 -10.65 -1.05
C VAL A 169 -5.54 -9.47 -1.93
N TYR A 170 -5.78 -8.31 -1.31
CA TYR A 170 -6.16 -7.06 -1.94
C TYR A 170 -5.04 -6.03 -1.81
N VAL A 171 -4.53 -5.61 -2.95
CA VAL A 171 -3.41 -4.68 -3.11
C VAL A 171 -3.80 -3.67 -4.17
N ALA A 172 -4.53 -2.63 -3.77
CA ALA A 172 -4.68 -1.45 -4.60
C ALA A 172 -3.49 -0.51 -4.39
N ASP A 173 -3.07 0.22 -5.42
CA ASP A 173 -2.11 1.32 -5.31
C ASP A 173 -0.76 0.89 -4.73
N HIS A 174 -0.12 -0.08 -5.38
CA HIS A 174 1.23 -0.51 -5.07
C HIS A 174 2.17 -0.26 -6.25
N GLU A 175 3.29 0.40 -6.00
CA GLU A 175 4.40 0.52 -6.94
C GLU A 175 5.53 -0.45 -6.60
N PRO A 176 6.19 -1.07 -7.59
CA PRO A 176 7.44 -1.79 -7.35
C PRO A 176 8.51 -0.94 -6.65
N HIS A 177 9.23 -1.53 -5.70
CA HIS A 177 10.39 -0.88 -5.11
C HIS A 177 11.61 -0.95 -6.05
N ALA A 178 11.76 -2.07 -6.78
CA ALA A 178 12.74 -2.15 -7.86
C ALA A 178 12.41 -1.17 -8.99
N ARG A 179 13.46 -0.59 -9.59
CA ARG A 179 13.33 0.33 -10.73
C ARG A 179 13.36 -0.38 -12.08
N GLU A 180 13.82 -1.62 -12.08
CA GLU A 180 13.98 -2.45 -13.27
C GLU A 180 13.40 -3.84 -13.02
N ALA A 181 12.91 -4.46 -14.09
CA ALA A 181 12.44 -5.84 -14.03
C ALA A 181 13.62 -6.79 -13.78
N SER A 182 13.33 -7.96 -13.22
CA SER A 182 14.35 -9.00 -13.05
C SER A 182 14.93 -9.38 -14.42
N PRO A 183 16.27 -9.34 -14.61
CA PRO A 183 16.90 -9.73 -15.87
C PRO A 183 16.72 -11.23 -16.15
N SER A 184 16.41 -12.02 -15.12
CA SER A 184 16.06 -13.44 -15.23
C SER A 184 14.57 -13.65 -15.53
N GLY A 185 13.84 -12.59 -15.89
CA GLY A 185 12.42 -12.62 -16.20
C GLY A 185 11.54 -13.02 -15.00
N PRO A 186 10.31 -13.47 -15.26
CA PRO A 186 9.33 -13.85 -14.23
C PRO A 186 9.86 -14.93 -13.26
N THR A 187 10.77 -15.79 -13.71
CA THR A 187 11.35 -16.90 -12.92
C THR A 187 12.48 -16.46 -11.99
N GLY A 188 13.02 -15.26 -12.18
CA GLY A 188 14.12 -14.74 -11.36
C GLY A 188 13.74 -14.26 -9.98
N GLY A 189 12.44 -14.09 -9.72
CA GLY A 189 11.93 -13.40 -8.53
C GLY A 189 12.30 -11.92 -8.49
N PRO A 190 11.76 -11.15 -7.53
CA PRO A 190 12.06 -9.74 -7.41
C PRO A 190 13.50 -9.47 -6.92
N LEU A 191 14.11 -8.43 -7.48
CA LEU A 191 15.45 -7.99 -7.11
C LEU A 191 15.48 -7.31 -5.73
N HIS A 192 14.42 -6.56 -5.41
CA HIS A 192 14.36 -5.76 -4.20
C HIS A 192 13.83 -6.54 -2.99
N GLN A 193 14.40 -6.32 -1.80
CA GLN A 193 13.97 -7.00 -0.58
C GLN A 193 12.49 -6.73 -0.24
N GLU A 194 12.02 -5.50 -0.43
CA GLU A 194 10.61 -5.16 -0.18
C GLU A 194 9.67 -5.76 -1.24
N ASP A 195 10.13 -5.95 -2.48
CA ASP A 195 9.31 -6.66 -3.48
C ASP A 195 9.26 -8.17 -3.15
N GLN A 196 10.36 -8.73 -2.63
CA GLN A 196 10.34 -10.11 -2.09
C GLN A 196 9.43 -10.22 -0.86
N ARG A 197 9.38 -9.17 -0.02
CA ARG A 197 8.44 -9.07 1.11
C ARG A 197 7.00 -9.02 0.60
N HIS A 198 6.74 -8.25 -0.44
CA HIS A 198 5.45 -8.21 -1.12
C HIS A 198 5.06 -9.60 -1.66
N VAL A 199 5.97 -10.31 -2.33
CA VAL A 199 5.74 -11.71 -2.77
C VAL A 199 5.39 -12.63 -1.60
N ARG A 200 6.04 -12.49 -0.43
CA ARG A 200 5.68 -13.26 0.77
C ARG A 200 4.28 -12.95 1.29
N PHE A 201 3.84 -11.69 1.19
CA PHE A 201 2.49 -11.29 1.55
C PHE A 201 1.42 -11.91 0.62
N LEU A 202 1.74 -12.04 -0.67
CA LEU A 202 0.87 -12.69 -1.65
C LEU A 202 0.89 -14.23 -1.58
N ALA A 203 1.81 -14.83 -0.80
CA ALA A 203 2.14 -16.24 -0.89
C ALA A 203 0.92 -17.17 -0.71
N GLY A 204 0.75 -18.10 -1.65
CA GLY A 204 -0.29 -19.12 -1.63
C GLY A 204 -1.72 -18.60 -1.79
N ALA A 205 -1.91 -17.35 -2.26
CA ALA A 205 -3.25 -16.80 -2.43
C ALA A 205 -4.08 -17.54 -3.50
N ASP A 206 -5.34 -17.82 -3.18
CA ASP A 206 -6.31 -18.35 -4.15
C ASP A 206 -6.82 -17.27 -5.11
N LEU A 207 -6.76 -16.02 -4.67
CA LEU A 207 -7.01 -14.83 -5.47
C LEU A 207 -6.16 -13.66 -4.98
N VAL A 208 -5.36 -13.09 -5.88
CA VAL A 208 -4.74 -11.78 -5.70
C VAL A 208 -5.50 -10.77 -6.53
N ILE A 209 -5.93 -9.68 -5.92
CA ILE A 209 -6.48 -8.49 -6.58
C ILE A 209 -5.38 -7.43 -6.48
N HIS A 210 -4.75 -7.11 -7.61
CA HIS A 210 -3.55 -6.28 -7.63
C HIS A 210 -3.69 -5.10 -8.57
N ASP A 211 -3.16 -3.96 -8.17
CA ASP A 211 -2.92 -2.82 -9.04
C ASP A 211 -2.22 -3.24 -10.34
N ALA A 212 -2.79 -2.83 -11.46
CA ALA A 212 -2.28 -3.11 -12.79
C ALA A 212 -2.43 -1.87 -13.69
N GLN A 213 -2.30 -0.67 -13.10
CA GLN A 213 -2.68 0.57 -13.78
C GLN A 213 -1.83 0.83 -15.02
N TYR A 214 -0.55 0.43 -15.02
CA TYR A 214 0.38 0.69 -16.13
C TYR A 214 0.85 -0.57 -16.83
N THR A 215 1.43 -0.39 -18.02
CA THR A 215 2.26 -1.40 -18.68
C THR A 215 3.72 -1.20 -18.29
N ALA A 216 4.55 -2.21 -18.47
CA ALA A 216 5.99 -2.10 -18.28
C ALA A 216 6.62 -1.03 -19.19
N ALA A 217 6.04 -0.77 -20.36
CA ALA A 217 6.50 0.27 -21.29
C ALA A 217 6.14 1.70 -20.84
N GLU A 218 5.01 1.88 -20.14
CA GLU A 218 4.57 3.18 -19.62
C GLU A 218 5.26 3.54 -18.30
N TYR A 219 5.60 2.53 -17.50
CA TYR A 219 6.06 2.67 -16.13
C TYR A 219 7.28 3.59 -15.91
N PRO A 220 8.32 3.62 -16.77
CA PRO A 220 9.47 4.52 -16.57
C PRO A 220 9.09 6.00 -16.44
N LYS A 221 7.93 6.41 -16.97
CA LYS A 221 7.40 7.79 -16.87
C LYS A 221 6.39 7.98 -15.74
N ARG A 222 6.17 6.95 -14.92
CA ARG A 222 5.17 6.87 -13.85
C ARG A 222 5.78 6.46 -12.50
N ILE A 223 7.11 6.37 -12.44
CA ILE A 223 7.83 6.11 -11.19
C ILE A 223 7.46 7.17 -10.14
N GLY A 224 7.17 6.71 -8.93
CA GLY A 224 6.74 7.52 -7.79
C GLY A 224 5.25 7.85 -7.78
N TRP A 225 4.47 7.38 -8.77
CA TRP A 225 3.02 7.61 -8.81
C TRP A 225 2.25 6.57 -7.99
N GLY A 226 2.92 5.51 -7.49
CA GLY A 226 2.29 4.58 -6.56
C GLY A 226 1.49 3.45 -7.20
N HIS A 227 1.73 3.13 -8.48
CA HIS A 227 1.03 2.06 -9.20
C HIS A 227 1.98 1.13 -9.95
N SER A 228 1.49 -0.06 -10.29
CA SER A 228 2.26 -1.16 -10.83
C SER A 228 2.11 -1.32 -12.34
N PRO A 229 3.19 -1.78 -13.02
CA PRO A 229 3.06 -2.49 -14.27
C PRO A 229 2.28 -3.79 -14.07
N ALA A 230 1.25 -4.05 -14.89
CA ALA A 230 0.49 -5.29 -14.86
C ALA A 230 1.37 -6.54 -15.06
N GLU A 231 2.44 -6.43 -15.85
CA GLU A 231 3.41 -7.49 -16.08
C GLU A 231 4.20 -7.84 -14.82
N TRP A 232 4.45 -6.87 -13.93
CA TRP A 232 5.17 -7.11 -12.68
C TRP A 232 4.22 -7.69 -11.62
N ALA A 233 2.95 -7.30 -11.63
CA ALA A 233 1.92 -7.97 -10.83
C ALA A 233 1.83 -9.48 -11.17
N VAL A 234 1.97 -9.85 -12.45
CA VAL A 234 2.09 -11.25 -12.88
C VAL A 234 3.33 -11.92 -12.29
N ASP A 235 4.48 -11.26 -12.33
CA ASP A 235 5.73 -11.80 -11.78
C ASP A 235 5.62 -12.05 -10.27
N TYR A 236 5.02 -11.11 -9.54
CA TYR A 236 4.77 -11.26 -8.11
C TYR A 236 3.81 -12.41 -7.81
N ALA A 237 2.69 -12.50 -8.53
CA ALA A 237 1.72 -13.56 -8.35
C ALA A 237 2.30 -14.95 -8.70
N LEU A 238 3.11 -15.07 -9.74
CA LEU A 238 3.83 -16.31 -10.09
C LEU A 238 4.83 -16.70 -9.00
N ALA A 239 5.67 -15.76 -8.55
CA ALA A 239 6.66 -16.01 -7.50
C ALA A 239 6.02 -16.37 -6.16
N ALA A 240 4.82 -15.83 -5.89
CA ALA A 240 4.03 -16.12 -4.71
C ALA A 240 3.29 -17.47 -4.78
N GLY A 241 3.27 -18.12 -5.94
CA GLY A 241 2.46 -19.31 -6.16
C GLY A 241 0.96 -19.06 -6.07
N ALA A 242 0.50 -17.86 -6.44
CA ALA A 242 -0.91 -17.52 -6.47
C ALA A 242 -1.64 -18.30 -7.58
N ARG A 243 -2.93 -18.60 -7.37
CA ARG A 243 -3.75 -19.35 -8.34
C ARG A 243 -4.39 -18.44 -9.37
N ARG A 244 -4.92 -17.31 -8.92
CA ARG A 244 -5.64 -16.34 -9.74
C ARG A 244 -5.14 -14.94 -9.46
N LEU A 245 -5.01 -14.13 -10.51
CA LEU A 245 -4.68 -12.71 -10.47
C LEU A 245 -5.78 -11.92 -11.19
N ALA A 246 -6.48 -11.08 -10.43
CA ALA A 246 -7.34 -10.04 -10.95
C ALA A 246 -6.52 -8.76 -11.16
N LEU A 247 -6.32 -8.37 -12.42
CA LEU A 247 -5.77 -7.05 -12.76
C LEU A 247 -6.83 -6.00 -12.38
N PHE A 248 -6.48 -5.11 -11.47
CA PHE A 248 -7.37 -4.13 -10.86
C PHE A 248 -6.77 -2.72 -10.96
N HIS A 249 -7.54 -1.71 -10.57
CA HIS A 249 -7.12 -0.30 -10.64
C HIS A 249 -6.82 0.17 -12.07
N HIS A 250 -7.70 -0.17 -13.02
CA HIS A 250 -7.44 0.11 -14.43
C HIS A 250 -7.32 1.62 -14.68
N ASP A 251 -6.34 2.02 -15.48
CA ASP A 251 -6.11 3.44 -15.81
C ASP A 251 -7.37 4.09 -16.42
N PRO A 252 -7.78 5.30 -15.98
CA PRO A 252 -8.96 6.01 -16.49
C PRO A 252 -8.97 6.29 -17.99
N SER A 253 -7.80 6.31 -18.63
CA SER A 253 -7.66 6.55 -20.06
C SER A 253 -7.74 5.27 -20.90
N ARG A 254 -7.69 4.08 -20.28
CA ARG A 254 -7.80 2.80 -20.98
C ARG A 254 -9.25 2.41 -21.22
N ASP A 255 -9.63 2.37 -22.49
CA ASP A 255 -10.86 1.72 -22.93
C ASP A 255 -10.83 0.20 -22.70
N ASP A 256 -11.97 -0.44 -22.87
CA ASP A 256 -12.09 -1.87 -22.61
C ASP A 256 -11.19 -2.71 -23.54
N ASP A 257 -10.99 -2.29 -24.80
CA ASP A 257 -10.14 -3.01 -25.76
C ASP A 257 -8.66 -2.94 -25.34
N ALA A 258 -8.23 -1.82 -24.74
CA ALA A 258 -6.91 -1.68 -24.15
C ALA A 258 -6.73 -2.57 -22.93
N VAL A 259 -7.76 -2.71 -22.09
CA VAL A 259 -7.73 -3.64 -20.95
C VAL A 259 -7.66 -5.09 -21.45
N ASP A 260 -8.38 -5.48 -22.50
CA ASP A 260 -8.24 -6.82 -23.11
C ASP A 260 -6.80 -7.09 -23.57
N ARG A 261 -6.20 -6.12 -24.27
CA ARG A 261 -4.82 -6.22 -24.73
C ARG A 261 -3.86 -6.40 -23.56
N LEU A 262 -4.06 -5.66 -22.46
CA LEU A 262 -3.26 -5.81 -21.25
C LEU A 262 -3.41 -7.20 -20.63
N VAL A 263 -4.64 -7.70 -20.51
CA VAL A 263 -4.91 -9.05 -20.01
C VAL A 263 -4.19 -10.10 -20.87
N GLU A 264 -4.21 -9.95 -22.19
CA GLU A 264 -3.51 -10.89 -23.08
C GLU A 264 -1.99 -10.79 -22.98
N ILE A 265 -1.41 -9.60 -22.80
CA ILE A 265 0.02 -9.40 -22.50
C ILE A 265 0.39 -10.18 -21.23
N CYS A 266 -0.40 -10.02 -20.16
CA CYS A 266 -0.18 -10.72 -18.90
C CYS A 266 -0.32 -12.24 -19.03
N ARG A 267 -1.32 -12.73 -19.76
CA ARG A 267 -1.49 -14.17 -20.03
C ARG A 267 -0.34 -14.75 -20.87
N ALA A 268 0.13 -14.01 -21.87
CA ALA A 268 1.29 -14.40 -22.67
C ALA A 268 2.55 -14.51 -21.80
N ARG A 269 2.73 -13.58 -20.86
CA ARG A 269 3.82 -13.60 -19.89
C ARG A 269 3.76 -14.84 -18.98
N VAL A 270 2.59 -15.22 -18.49
CA VAL A 270 2.40 -16.47 -17.72
C VAL A 270 2.80 -17.70 -18.55
N ARG A 271 2.35 -17.78 -19.81
CA ARG A 271 2.68 -18.90 -20.71
C ARG A 271 4.18 -18.98 -20.97
N ALA A 272 4.84 -17.83 -21.20
CA ALA A 272 6.28 -17.76 -21.40
C ALA A 272 7.07 -18.22 -20.16
N ALA A 273 6.54 -18.01 -18.95
CA ALA A 273 7.12 -18.49 -17.70
C ALA A 273 6.81 -19.96 -17.38
N GLY A 274 6.01 -20.65 -18.20
CA GLY A 274 5.53 -22.01 -17.91
C GLY A 274 4.61 -22.10 -16.69
N GLY A 275 4.03 -20.97 -16.25
CA GLY A 275 3.17 -20.88 -15.08
C GLY A 275 1.73 -21.34 -15.36
N ARG A 276 0.98 -21.59 -14.28
CA ARG A 276 -0.46 -21.93 -14.34
C ARG A 276 -1.37 -20.86 -13.72
N LEU A 277 -0.83 -19.67 -13.47
CA LEU A 277 -1.58 -18.54 -12.93
C LEU A 277 -2.70 -18.16 -13.90
N GLU A 278 -3.94 -18.19 -13.43
CA GLU A 278 -5.07 -17.65 -14.19
C GLU A 278 -5.10 -16.12 -14.02
N VAL A 279 -5.09 -15.39 -15.14
CA VAL A 279 -5.12 -13.92 -15.15
C VAL A 279 -6.36 -13.41 -15.86
N PHE A 280 -7.04 -12.44 -15.25
CA PHE A 280 -8.18 -11.75 -15.84
C PHE A 280 -8.21 -10.28 -15.40
N GLY A 281 -8.87 -9.41 -16.17
CA GLY A 281 -9.15 -8.04 -15.75
C GLY A 281 -10.40 -8.01 -14.88
N ALA A 282 -10.32 -7.42 -13.69
CA ALA A 282 -11.46 -7.24 -12.83
C ALA A 282 -12.50 -6.35 -13.53
N ALA A 283 -13.77 -6.77 -13.52
CA ALA A 283 -14.87 -6.05 -14.14
C ALA A 283 -16.00 -5.76 -13.15
N GLU A 284 -16.63 -4.59 -13.24
CA GLU A 284 -17.84 -4.29 -12.47
C GLU A 284 -18.92 -5.36 -12.66
N GLY A 285 -19.56 -5.74 -11.54
CA GLY A 285 -20.56 -6.79 -11.50
C GLY A 285 -19.99 -8.22 -11.53
N GLN A 286 -18.70 -8.39 -11.84
CA GLN A 286 -18.05 -9.69 -11.78
C GLN A 286 -18.07 -10.21 -10.35
N ALA A 287 -18.56 -11.44 -10.18
CA ALA A 287 -18.58 -12.15 -8.91
C ALA A 287 -17.81 -13.46 -9.04
N ILE A 288 -16.98 -13.77 -8.05
CA ILE A 288 -16.06 -14.90 -8.06
C ILE A 288 -16.21 -15.65 -6.74
N GLU A 289 -16.54 -16.93 -6.83
CA GLU A 289 -16.41 -17.83 -5.70
C GLU A 289 -14.94 -18.27 -5.57
N VAL A 290 -14.38 -18.06 -4.38
CA VAL A 290 -13.02 -18.41 -4.02
C VAL A 290 -13.06 -19.58 -3.06
N THR A 291 -12.56 -20.71 -3.55
CA THR A 291 -12.45 -21.99 -2.85
C THR A 291 -10.98 -22.33 -2.64
N ALA A 292 -10.71 -23.02 -1.53
CA ALA A 292 -9.36 -23.41 -1.16
C ALA A 292 -8.78 -24.38 -2.19
N ALA A 293 -7.47 -24.37 -2.35
CA ALA A 293 -6.79 -25.38 -3.14
C ALA A 293 -6.78 -26.73 -2.41
N GLU A 294 -6.85 -27.83 -3.15
CA GLU A 294 -6.50 -29.14 -2.59
C GLU A 294 -4.97 -29.19 -2.42
N GLY A 295 -4.50 -29.19 -1.17
CA GLY A 295 -3.08 -29.29 -0.84
C GLY A 295 -2.68 -28.50 0.41
N PRO A 296 -1.49 -28.75 0.99
CA PRO A 296 -1.02 -28.02 2.16
C PRO A 296 -0.82 -26.53 1.85
N ILE A 297 -1.32 -25.65 2.73
CA ILE A 297 -1.06 -24.20 2.69
C ILE A 297 0.45 -24.00 2.84
N ALA A 298 1.13 -23.64 1.76
CA ALA A 298 2.59 -23.69 1.71
C ALA A 298 3.29 -22.63 2.56
N TYR A 299 2.59 -21.59 3.00
CA TYR A 299 3.20 -20.48 3.74
C TYR A 299 2.22 -19.82 4.70
N PRO A 300 2.04 -20.32 5.94
CA PRO A 300 1.45 -19.50 6.98
C PRO A 300 2.40 -18.32 7.23
N ILE A 301 1.95 -17.09 6.96
CA ILE A 301 2.71 -15.90 7.36
C ILE A 301 2.79 -15.94 8.88
N ARG A 302 3.98 -16.24 9.43
CA ARG A 302 4.22 -16.20 10.88
C ARG A 302 3.93 -14.78 11.36
N ALA A 303 2.97 -14.68 12.27
CA ALA A 303 2.49 -13.43 12.81
C ALA A 303 3.64 -12.59 13.39
N GLY A 304 3.73 -11.32 13.00
CA GLY A 304 4.22 -10.28 13.90
C GLY A 304 3.25 -10.14 15.09
N THR A 305 3.72 -9.58 16.19
CA THR A 305 2.94 -9.34 17.42
C THR A 305 1.59 -8.70 17.08
N PRO A 306 0.49 -9.05 17.79
CA PRO A 306 -0.78 -8.31 17.68
C PRO A 306 -0.53 -6.81 17.82
N ALA A 307 -1.35 -5.97 17.18
CA ALA A 307 -1.21 -4.52 17.23
C ALA A 307 -0.97 -4.08 18.68
N PRO A 308 0.20 -3.51 19.01
CA PRO A 308 0.40 -2.96 20.34
C PRO A 308 -0.59 -1.81 20.50
N GLU A 309 -1.26 -1.73 21.65
CA GLU A 309 -1.87 -0.48 22.08
C GLU A 309 -0.79 0.60 22.04
N ALA A 310 -1.08 1.71 21.34
CA ALA A 310 -0.08 2.73 21.05
C ALA A 310 0.56 3.24 22.36
N PRO A 311 1.89 3.13 22.53
CA PRO A 311 2.55 3.65 23.71
C PRO A 311 2.53 5.18 23.67
N ASP A 312 1.92 5.76 24.71
CA ASP A 312 1.94 7.19 25.03
C ASP A 312 3.30 7.55 25.66
N THR A 313 4.33 7.80 24.85
CA THR A 313 5.56 8.46 25.32
C THR A 313 6.09 9.40 24.25
N GLN A 314 5.86 10.70 24.47
CA GLN A 314 5.99 11.75 23.47
C GLN A 314 7.40 12.41 23.49
N GLU A 315 8.44 11.62 23.21
CA GLU A 315 9.71 12.21 22.73
C GLU A 315 9.72 12.21 21.20
N PRO A 316 10.03 13.35 20.55
CA PRO A 316 10.01 13.46 19.10
C PRO A 316 11.04 12.52 18.47
N LEU A 317 10.59 11.64 17.56
CA LEU A 317 11.47 10.75 16.81
C LEU A 317 12.55 11.56 16.08
N THR A 318 13.77 11.01 16.08
CA THR A 318 14.93 11.68 15.49
C THR A 318 15.16 11.22 14.04
N VAL A 319 15.32 12.15 13.11
CA VAL A 319 15.69 11.90 11.71
C VAL A 319 17.04 12.57 11.42
N LEU A 320 17.96 11.83 10.81
CA LEU A 320 19.22 12.38 10.30
C LEU A 320 19.06 12.74 8.82
N VAL A 321 19.41 13.98 8.45
CA VAL A 321 19.50 14.46 7.07
C VAL A 321 20.96 14.68 6.73
N ALA A 322 21.52 13.87 5.86
CA ALA A 322 22.89 13.96 5.39
C ALA A 322 22.90 14.34 3.91
N ASP A 323 23.33 15.56 3.59
CA ASP A 323 23.41 16.10 2.23
C ASP A 323 24.42 17.26 2.25
N ASP A 324 25.28 17.36 1.23
CA ASP A 324 26.29 18.42 1.14
C ASP A 324 25.73 19.72 0.55
N ASP A 325 24.53 19.70 -0.04
CA ASP A 325 23.80 20.89 -0.47
C ASP A 325 23.03 21.51 0.73
N PRO A 326 23.46 22.67 1.25
CA PRO A 326 22.81 23.31 2.39
C PRO A 326 21.36 23.73 2.08
N THR A 327 21.00 23.91 0.81
CA THR A 327 19.63 24.22 0.39
C THR A 327 18.71 23.03 0.61
N ILE A 328 19.17 21.82 0.26
CA ILE A 328 18.41 20.59 0.44
C ILE A 328 18.28 20.28 1.93
N VAL A 329 19.37 20.40 2.70
CA VAL A 329 19.35 20.24 4.15
C VAL A 329 18.35 21.19 4.80
N ALA A 330 18.33 22.47 4.41
CA ALA A 330 17.40 23.45 4.94
C ALA A 330 15.93 23.11 4.62
N LEU A 331 15.63 22.74 3.37
CA LEU A 331 14.29 22.33 2.94
C LEU A 331 13.79 21.11 3.72
N LEU A 332 14.59 20.04 3.78
CA LEU A 332 14.24 18.81 4.47
C LEU A 332 14.10 19.04 5.98
N SER A 333 15.02 19.79 6.59
CA SER A 333 14.96 20.12 8.01
C SER A 333 13.72 20.91 8.38
N ALA A 334 13.37 21.94 7.60
CA ALA A 334 12.16 22.73 7.83
C ALA A 334 10.91 21.85 7.70
N THR A 335 10.84 21.04 6.64
CA THR A 335 9.72 20.14 6.35
C THR A 335 9.50 19.12 7.47
N LEU A 336 10.57 18.48 7.95
CA LEU A 336 10.47 17.43 8.98
C LEU A 336 10.26 17.99 10.39
N ARG A 337 10.82 19.17 10.71
CA ARG A 337 10.54 19.83 12.00
C ARG A 337 9.08 20.28 12.11
N GLN A 338 8.45 20.72 11.01
CA GLN A 338 7.02 21.01 10.97
C GLN A 338 6.16 19.78 11.28
N ASP A 339 6.68 18.58 11.00
CA ASP A 339 6.04 17.30 11.32
C ASP A 339 6.35 16.79 12.73
N GLY A 340 7.04 17.58 13.56
CA GLY A 340 7.33 17.24 14.95
C GLY A 340 8.58 16.37 15.16
N PHE A 341 9.41 16.17 14.14
CA PHE A 341 10.65 15.39 14.27
C PHE A 341 11.82 16.21 14.81
N ARG A 342 12.69 15.57 15.63
CA ARG A 342 14.01 16.11 15.92
C ARG A 342 14.91 15.85 14.71
N VAL A 343 15.38 16.91 14.05
CA VAL A 343 16.22 16.77 12.85
C VAL A 343 17.69 17.06 13.16
N LEU A 344 18.52 16.06 12.92
CA LEU A 344 19.99 16.13 12.92
C LEU A 344 20.48 16.30 11.48
N THR A 345 21.65 16.92 11.30
CA THR A 345 22.20 17.20 9.97
C THR A 345 23.67 16.80 9.86
N ALA A 346 24.09 16.33 8.70
CA ALA A 346 25.49 16.11 8.34
C ALA A 346 25.75 16.61 6.92
N GLY A 347 26.94 17.19 6.67
CA GLY A 347 27.32 17.70 5.35
C GLY A 347 28.25 16.78 4.55
N ASP A 348 28.66 15.65 5.15
CA ASP A 348 29.55 14.67 4.53
C ASP A 348 29.28 13.27 5.12
N GLY A 349 29.77 12.22 4.46
CA GLY A 349 29.47 10.84 4.85
C GLY A 349 30.14 10.37 6.14
N GLU A 350 31.32 10.88 6.50
CA GLU A 350 31.95 10.57 7.79
C GLU A 350 31.18 11.18 8.96
N ALA A 351 30.75 12.43 8.82
CA ALA A 351 29.88 13.11 9.77
C ALA A 351 28.56 12.37 9.91
N ALA A 352 27.96 11.91 8.81
CA ALA A 352 26.74 11.11 8.84
C ALA A 352 26.91 9.82 9.67
N LEU A 353 28.01 9.07 9.48
CA LEU A 353 28.30 7.88 10.28
C LEU A 353 28.51 8.18 11.75
N ARG A 354 29.26 9.24 12.08
CA ARG A 354 29.48 9.65 13.48
C ARG A 354 28.17 10.01 14.16
N VAL A 355 27.34 10.82 13.51
CA VAL A 355 26.04 11.25 14.05
C VAL A 355 25.09 10.05 14.19
N ALA A 356 25.00 9.18 13.19
CA ALA A 356 24.17 7.99 13.26
C ALA A 356 24.54 7.09 14.45
N ARG A 357 25.84 6.86 14.68
CA ARG A 357 26.35 6.05 15.81
C ARG A 357 26.12 6.69 17.17
N ALA A 358 26.26 8.01 17.26
CA ALA A 358 26.09 8.73 18.52
C ALA A 358 24.61 8.89 18.92
N GLU A 359 23.75 9.16 17.95
CA GLU A 359 22.39 9.63 18.20
C GLU A 359 21.30 8.59 17.88
N ARG A 360 21.68 7.47 17.25
CA ARG A 360 20.77 6.37 16.87
C ARG A 360 19.43 6.89 16.31
N PRO A 361 19.46 7.61 15.17
CA PRO A 361 18.26 8.17 14.58
C PRO A 361 17.29 7.06 14.14
N ALA A 362 16.00 7.34 14.16
CA ALA A 362 14.95 6.41 13.73
C ALA A 362 14.88 6.25 12.20
N LEU A 363 15.42 7.20 11.44
CA LEU A 363 15.53 7.17 9.98
C LEU A 363 16.68 8.07 9.51
N ILE A 364 17.32 7.71 8.41
CA ILE A 364 18.38 8.50 7.76
C ILE A 364 17.97 8.84 6.33
N LEU A 365 17.85 10.14 6.02
CA LEU A 365 17.85 10.66 4.66
C LEU A 365 19.30 10.94 4.27
N LEU A 366 19.78 10.30 3.21
CA LEU A 366 21.20 10.25 2.89
C LEU A 366 21.42 10.58 1.42
N ASP A 367 22.18 11.62 1.10
CA ASP A 367 22.53 11.90 -0.27
C ASP A 367 23.50 10.85 -0.84
N TRP A 368 23.33 10.53 -2.13
CA TRP A 368 24.24 9.60 -2.81
C TRP A 368 25.65 10.18 -2.86
N ARG A 369 25.81 11.45 -3.27
CA ARG A 369 27.09 12.05 -3.62
C ARG A 369 27.51 13.09 -2.59
N MET A 370 28.09 12.61 -1.51
CA MET A 370 28.66 13.47 -0.48
C MET A 370 30.19 13.37 -0.44
N PRO A 371 30.88 14.42 0.05
CA PRO A 371 32.29 14.37 0.37
C PRO A 371 32.62 13.30 1.43
N ALA A 372 33.91 12.95 1.51
CA ALA A 372 34.53 11.99 2.42
C ALA A 372 34.07 10.52 2.23
N LEU A 373 32.78 10.26 2.22
CA LEU A 373 32.18 8.95 1.91
C LEU A 373 30.89 9.15 1.13
N GLU A 374 30.70 8.37 0.08
CA GLU A 374 29.42 8.33 -0.65
C GLU A 374 28.33 7.68 0.21
N GLY A 375 27.06 8.03 -0.05
CA GLY A 375 25.93 7.50 0.72
C GLY A 375 25.83 5.97 0.69
N VAL A 376 26.23 5.33 -0.41
CA VAL A 376 26.31 3.86 -0.49
C VAL A 376 27.39 3.26 0.40
N GLU A 377 28.51 3.95 0.61
CA GLU A 377 29.58 3.50 1.50
C GLU A 377 29.17 3.65 2.97
N VAL A 378 28.54 4.78 3.30
CA VAL A 378 27.90 5.01 4.61
C VAL A 378 26.87 3.91 4.90
N THR A 379 26.04 3.56 3.92
CA THR A 379 25.04 2.49 4.07
C THR A 379 25.70 1.15 4.37
N ARG A 380 26.72 0.73 3.60
CA ARG A 380 27.45 -0.52 3.87
C ARG A 380 28.05 -0.55 5.27
N ALA A 381 28.66 0.57 5.68
CA ALA A 381 29.24 0.69 7.01
C ALA A 381 28.20 0.48 8.11
N LEU A 382 27.01 1.11 8.00
CA LEU A 382 25.90 0.93 8.96
C LEU A 382 25.33 -0.49 8.95
N ARG A 383 25.19 -1.13 7.77
CA ARG A 383 24.73 -2.53 7.66
C ARG A 383 25.72 -3.55 8.22
N SER A 384 27.00 -3.20 8.25
CA SER A 384 28.06 -3.99 8.89
C SER A 384 28.35 -3.60 10.34
N ASP A 385 27.61 -2.64 10.91
CA ASP A 385 27.90 -2.10 12.24
C ASP A 385 27.65 -3.14 13.34
N THR A 386 28.40 -3.02 14.44
CA THR A 386 28.24 -3.91 15.59
C THR A 386 26.91 -3.69 16.30
N ASP A 387 26.32 -2.48 16.23
CA ASP A 387 25.01 -2.20 16.80
C ASP A 387 23.88 -2.77 15.91
N PRO A 388 23.09 -3.77 16.39
CA PRO A 388 21.97 -4.31 15.64
C PRO A 388 20.92 -3.25 15.25
N TYR A 389 20.76 -2.20 16.04
CA TYR A 389 19.84 -1.11 15.73
C TYR A 389 20.25 -0.36 14.47
N LEU A 390 21.52 0.02 14.37
CA LEU A 390 22.05 0.73 13.19
C LEU A 390 22.05 -0.16 11.95
N ARG A 391 22.21 -1.48 12.11
CA ARG A 391 22.04 -2.41 10.99
C ARG A 391 20.61 -2.43 10.46
N GLY A 392 19.61 -2.22 11.31
CA GLY A 392 18.19 -2.20 10.94
C GLY A 392 17.62 -0.83 10.60
N VAL A 393 18.35 0.27 10.82
CA VAL A 393 17.79 1.62 10.63
C VAL A 393 17.37 1.85 9.16
N PRO A 394 16.16 2.37 8.89
CA PRO A 394 15.76 2.78 7.55
C PRO A 394 16.69 3.85 6.99
N ILE A 395 17.26 3.59 5.81
CA ILE A 395 18.11 4.54 5.08
C ILE A 395 17.45 4.83 3.73
N VAL A 396 16.97 6.06 3.55
CA VAL A 396 16.36 6.53 2.31
C VAL A 396 17.37 7.39 1.57
N LEU A 397 17.82 6.92 0.41
CA LEU A 397 18.87 7.58 -0.36
C LEU A 397 18.29 8.66 -1.29
N LEU A 398 18.90 9.83 -1.31
CA LEU A 398 18.55 10.94 -2.20
C LEU A 398 19.42 10.86 -3.46
N THR A 399 18.82 10.90 -4.66
CA THR A 399 19.53 10.69 -5.95
C THR A 399 19.08 11.70 -7.00
N GLY A 400 19.97 12.09 -7.93
CA GLY A 400 19.79 13.19 -8.87
C GLY A 400 19.05 12.88 -10.19
N GLU A 401 19.07 11.65 -10.72
CA GLU A 401 18.43 11.36 -12.02
C GLU A 401 18.19 9.86 -12.30
N THR A 402 17.19 9.57 -13.14
CA THR A 402 16.54 8.27 -13.38
C THR A 402 17.30 7.26 -14.27
N GLY A 403 18.60 7.41 -14.57
CA GLY A 403 19.21 6.60 -15.63
C GLY A 403 20.71 6.30 -15.61
N SER A 404 21.48 6.63 -14.57
CA SER A 404 22.93 6.29 -14.56
C SER A 404 23.55 5.98 -13.20
N GLU A 405 22.81 6.17 -12.10
CA GLU A 405 23.26 5.75 -10.78
C GLU A 405 22.72 4.35 -10.55
N ASN A 406 23.63 3.38 -10.45
CA ASN A 406 23.29 1.96 -10.41
C ASN A 406 22.50 1.66 -9.13
N THR A 407 21.17 1.86 -9.16
CA THR A 407 20.27 1.58 -8.03
C THR A 407 20.43 0.15 -7.53
N ALA A 408 20.82 -0.80 -8.41
CA ALA A 408 21.19 -2.15 -7.99
C ALA A 408 22.42 -2.17 -7.06
N ALA A 409 23.42 -1.31 -7.27
CA ALA A 409 24.57 -1.18 -6.37
C ALA A 409 24.21 -0.60 -5.00
N GLY A 410 23.23 0.32 -4.94
CA GLY A 410 22.73 0.84 -3.68
C GLY A 410 21.80 -0.13 -2.94
N PHE A 411 20.97 -0.89 -3.65
CA PHE A 411 20.21 -1.99 -3.02
C PHE A 411 21.14 -3.11 -2.54
N ALA A 412 22.19 -3.45 -3.29
CA ALA A 412 23.23 -4.38 -2.84
C ALA A 412 23.98 -3.85 -1.60
N ALA A 413 24.03 -2.53 -1.39
CA ALA A 413 24.58 -1.92 -0.18
C ALA A 413 23.62 -1.97 1.03
N GLY A 414 22.35 -2.32 0.82
CA GLY A 414 21.32 -2.38 1.87
C GLY A 414 20.54 -1.08 2.09
N VAL A 415 20.47 -0.21 1.08
CA VAL A 415 19.56 0.96 1.09
C VAL A 415 18.12 0.49 1.22
N THR A 416 17.32 1.22 2.00
CA THR A 416 15.92 0.89 2.28
C THR A 416 14.97 1.42 1.21
N ASP A 417 15.15 2.66 0.76
CA ASP A 417 14.32 3.30 -0.26
C ASP A 417 15.06 4.47 -0.93
N TYR A 418 14.47 5.09 -1.95
CA TYR A 418 15.05 6.21 -2.69
C TYR A 418 14.07 7.37 -2.87
N LEU A 419 14.60 8.59 -2.84
CA LEU A 419 13.92 9.81 -3.26
C LEU A 419 14.70 10.47 -4.39
N ILE A 420 14.02 10.71 -5.51
CA ILE A 420 14.62 11.37 -6.68
C ILE A 420 14.49 12.89 -6.51
N LYS A 421 15.63 13.57 -6.64
CA LYS A 421 15.73 15.02 -6.71
C LYS A 421 15.34 15.49 -8.14
N PRO A 422 14.60 16.59 -8.29
CA PRO A 422 13.98 17.38 -7.22
C PRO A 422 12.71 16.69 -6.68
N PHE A 423 12.55 16.68 -5.35
CA PHE A 423 11.34 16.18 -4.68
C PHE A 423 10.51 17.31 -4.08
N LYS A 424 9.20 17.08 -3.96
CA LYS A 424 8.28 18.00 -3.27
C LYS A 424 8.19 17.62 -1.78
N ALA A 425 8.11 18.62 -0.89
CA ALA A 425 8.03 18.42 0.56
C ALA A 425 6.94 17.42 1.01
N PRO A 426 5.70 17.41 0.46
CA PRO A 426 4.69 16.43 0.83
C PRO A 426 5.11 14.97 0.56
N PHE A 427 5.84 14.73 -0.53
CA PHE A 427 6.31 13.38 -0.89
C PHE A 427 7.37 12.88 0.10
N VAL A 428 8.30 13.75 0.50
CA VAL A 428 9.28 13.44 1.55
C VAL A 428 8.57 13.10 2.86
N ARG A 429 7.62 13.94 3.29
CA ARG A 429 6.87 13.74 4.55
C ARG A 429 6.18 12.39 4.58
N ALA A 430 5.46 12.06 3.51
CA ALA A 430 4.72 10.81 3.44
C ALA A 430 5.66 9.60 3.44
N ARG A 431 6.78 9.69 2.73
CA ARG A 431 7.81 8.64 2.69
C ARG A 431 8.47 8.40 4.05
N VAL A 432 8.87 9.48 4.74
CA VAL A 432 9.47 9.40 6.07
C VAL A 432 8.48 8.83 7.08
N ARG A 433 7.23 9.32 7.09
CA ARG A 433 6.17 8.79 7.97
C ARG A 433 5.93 7.30 7.70
N ALA A 434 5.82 6.89 6.44
CA ALA A 434 5.61 5.49 6.08
C ALA A 434 6.71 4.57 6.65
N TRP A 435 7.98 4.97 6.55
CA TRP A 435 9.09 4.18 7.09
C TRP A 435 9.19 4.21 8.62
N LEU A 436 8.87 5.34 9.25
CA LEU A 436 8.87 5.43 10.71
C LEU A 436 7.75 4.62 11.35
N VAL A 437 6.59 4.51 10.71
CA VAL A 437 5.49 3.66 11.21
C VAL A 437 5.78 2.18 10.97
N ARG A 438 6.39 1.80 9.83
CA ARG A 438 6.89 0.43 9.55
C ARG A 438 7.93 -0.06 10.54
N GLY A 439 8.81 0.86 10.97
CA GLY A 439 9.99 0.53 11.77
C GLY A 439 9.70 0.12 13.20
N GLY A 440 8.45 0.22 13.69
CA GLY A 440 8.02 -0.16 15.03
C GLY A 440 9.00 0.30 16.10
N ALA A 441 8.83 1.53 16.63
CA ALA A 441 9.70 2.10 17.66
C ALA A 441 10.12 1.01 18.67
N PRO A 442 11.41 0.62 18.72
CA PRO A 442 11.83 -0.41 19.64
C PRO A 442 11.55 0.11 21.03
N THR A 443 10.74 -0.63 21.78
CA THR A 443 10.52 -0.41 23.19
C THR A 443 11.88 -0.26 23.87
N VAL A 444 12.10 0.90 24.47
CA VAL A 444 13.21 1.09 25.40
C VAL A 444 12.94 0.20 26.60
N THR A 445 13.37 -1.05 26.55
CA THR A 445 13.54 -1.84 27.76
C THR A 445 14.78 -1.26 28.45
N GLY A 446 14.54 -0.35 29.40
CA GLY A 446 15.53 0.05 30.39
C GLY A 446 16.00 -1.14 31.23
N PRO A 447 17.15 -0.99 31.93
CA PRO A 447 17.87 -2.07 32.60
C PRO A 447 17.07 -2.84 33.66
#